data_AF-A0AAV1ASA8-F1
#
_entry.id   AF-A0AAV1ASA8-F1
#
_cell.length_a   1.000
_cell.length_b   1.000
_cell.length_c   1.000
_cell.angle_alpha   90.00
_cell.angle_beta   90.00
_cell.angle_gamma   90.00
#
_symmetry.space_group_name_H-M   'P 1'
#
loop_
_entity.id
_entity.type
_entity.pdbx_description
1 polymer ?
#
loop_
_entity_poly.entity_id
_entity_poly.type
_entity_poly.pdbx_seq_one_letter_code
_entity_poly.pdbx_strand_id
1 'polypeptide(L)'
;MAGQSNHELSLFSAEELEFIAEDEIIDIVPNLKMDPLCLVSGDFGPFTPQIVTQVPLWLAIALRRRGKCSIVPPQWMSVEKLTQVLEEERDSQEMSEHLPFHYVEISRLLFDHARDNIPDAYMVRSLIEDIRDVRFHKVETDLEGFNGFTIAVKVISSMFLAVQWFVKVWNVAPM
;
A
#
# COMPACT_ATOMS: atom_id res chain seq x y z
N MET A 1 -20.67 -37.60 -3.66
CA MET A 1 -20.24 -36.66 -2.61
C MET A 1 -18.98 -35.99 -3.11
N ALA A 2 -19.11 -34.78 -3.65
CA ALA A 2 -17.99 -34.03 -4.21
C ALA A 2 -17.18 -33.45 -3.04
N GLY A 3 -15.89 -33.78 -2.99
CA GLY A 3 -14.97 -33.21 -2.02
C GLY A 3 -14.87 -31.71 -2.23
N GLN A 4 -15.20 -30.94 -1.20
CA GLN A 4 -14.89 -29.53 -1.11
C GLN A 4 -13.36 -29.39 -1.12
N SER A 5 -12.80 -28.92 -2.23
CA SER A 5 -11.40 -28.50 -2.30
C SER A 5 -11.26 -27.23 -1.48
N ASN A 6 -10.77 -27.35 -0.25
CA ASN A 6 -10.52 -26.22 0.64
C ASN A 6 -9.58 -25.22 -0.02
N HIS A 7 -10.08 -24.01 -0.19
CA HIS A 7 -9.48 -22.89 -0.91
C HIS A 7 -8.47 -22.14 -0.02
N GLU A 8 -7.53 -22.82 0.62
CA GLU A 8 -6.60 -22.23 1.59
C GLU A 8 -5.16 -22.17 1.03
N LEU A 9 -4.93 -21.29 0.05
CA LEU A 9 -3.59 -20.89 -0.40
C LEU A 9 -3.41 -19.36 -0.30
N SER A 10 -3.86 -18.77 0.79
CA SER A 10 -3.56 -17.38 1.15
C SER A 10 -2.88 -17.42 2.51
N LEU A 11 -1.64 -16.94 2.57
CA LEU A 11 -0.84 -16.94 3.80
C LEU A 11 -1.28 -15.82 4.76
N PHE A 12 -1.87 -14.74 4.22
CA PHE A 12 -2.44 -13.61 4.95
C PHE A 12 -3.69 -13.06 4.24
N SER A 13 -4.69 -12.60 5.00
CA SER A 13 -5.86 -11.87 4.50
C SER A 13 -5.51 -10.45 4.06
N ALA A 14 -6.43 -9.79 3.34
CA ALA A 14 -6.24 -8.38 2.95
C ALA A 14 -6.14 -7.45 4.16
N GLU A 15 -6.93 -7.72 5.19
CA GLU A 15 -6.91 -6.99 6.46
C GLU A 15 -5.59 -7.21 7.22
N GLU A 16 -5.03 -8.41 7.17
CA GLU A 16 -3.73 -8.71 7.78
C GLU A 16 -2.58 -8.01 7.04
N LEU A 17 -2.63 -7.94 5.71
CA LEU A 17 -1.65 -7.19 4.92
C LEU A 17 -1.73 -5.68 5.20
N GLU A 18 -2.93 -5.12 5.32
CA GLU A 18 -3.14 -3.73 5.74
C GLU A 18 -2.61 -3.49 7.15
N PHE A 19 -2.90 -4.39 8.08
CA PHE A 19 -2.40 -4.32 9.45
C PHE A 19 -0.86 -4.33 9.49
N ILE A 20 -0.20 -5.12 8.66
CA ILE A 20 1.27 -5.12 8.55
C ILE A 20 1.77 -3.80 7.96
N ALA A 21 1.11 -3.29 6.92
CA ALA A 21 1.49 -2.03 6.27
C ALA A 21 1.31 -0.80 7.17
N GLU A 22 0.47 -0.88 8.21
CA GLU A 22 0.23 0.21 9.16
C GLU A 22 1.47 0.60 9.98
N ASP A 23 2.46 -0.28 10.10
CA ASP A 23 3.71 0.00 10.81
C ASP A 23 4.71 0.84 9.98
N GLU A 24 4.42 1.09 8.70
CA GLU A 24 5.23 1.95 7.84
C GLU A 24 5.27 3.39 8.37
N ILE A 25 6.48 3.97 8.40
CA ILE A 25 6.69 5.33 8.91
C ILE A 25 6.32 6.35 7.83
N ILE A 26 5.46 7.30 8.20
CA ILE A 26 5.01 8.39 7.34
C ILE A 26 5.18 9.75 8.02
N ASP A 27 5.31 10.79 7.20
CA ASP A 27 5.36 12.17 7.66
C ASP A 27 3.94 12.71 7.91
N ILE A 28 3.76 13.40 9.03
CA ILE A 28 2.56 14.18 9.33
C ILE A 28 2.93 15.62 9.67
N VAL A 29 1.96 16.53 9.48
CA VAL A 29 2.01 17.89 10.01
C VAL A 29 0.98 18.00 11.14
N PRO A 30 1.40 18.01 12.42
CA PRO A 30 0.48 18.15 13.54
C PRO A 30 -0.19 19.53 13.55
N ASN A 31 -1.40 19.58 14.11
CA ASN A 31 -2.18 20.80 14.39
C ASN A 31 -2.28 21.08 15.90
N LEU A 32 -1.56 20.31 16.72
CA LEU A 32 -1.58 20.39 18.16
C LEU A 32 -0.18 20.40 18.74
N LYS A 33 -0.07 20.88 19.97
CA LYS A 33 1.12 20.74 20.80
C LYS A 33 0.90 19.62 21.81
N MET A 34 1.81 18.66 21.85
CA MET A 34 1.76 17.52 22.79
C MET A 34 3.16 16.98 22.99
N ASP A 35 3.44 16.57 24.22
CA ASP A 35 4.69 15.91 24.59
C ASP A 35 4.83 14.56 23.85
N PRO A 36 6.05 13.99 23.74
CA PRO A 36 6.25 12.70 23.11
C PRO A 36 5.36 11.62 23.74
N LEU A 37 4.79 10.77 22.89
CA LEU A 37 4.06 9.59 23.32
C LEU A 37 5.04 8.44 23.48
N CYS A 38 5.20 7.91 24.69
CA CYS A 38 5.99 6.72 24.95
C CYS A 38 5.10 5.47 24.85
N LEU A 39 5.23 4.73 23.75
CA LEU A 39 4.42 3.55 23.46
C LEU A 39 5.29 2.30 23.45
N VAL A 40 4.68 1.12 23.52
CA VAL A 40 5.40 -0.17 23.48
C VAL A 40 6.21 -0.31 22.18
N SER A 41 5.67 0.19 21.07
CA SER A 41 6.31 0.16 19.75
C SER A 41 7.34 1.28 19.53
N GLY A 42 7.57 2.16 20.51
CA GLY A 42 8.52 3.26 20.43
C GLY A 42 7.98 4.60 20.93
N ASP A 43 8.86 5.60 20.92
CA ASP A 43 8.54 6.97 21.30
C ASP A 43 8.26 7.82 20.04
N PHE A 44 7.13 8.55 20.04
CA PHE A 44 6.71 9.37 18.90
C PHE A 44 6.45 10.82 19.30
N GLY A 45 6.93 11.77 18.51
CA GLY A 45 6.88 13.20 18.81
C GLY A 45 8.24 13.74 19.30
N PRO A 46 8.28 14.94 19.91
CA PRO A 46 7.15 15.77 20.33
C PRO A 46 6.31 16.29 19.16
N PHE A 47 5.02 16.49 19.38
CA PHE A 47 4.12 17.02 18.36
C PHE A 47 4.04 18.53 18.52
N THR A 48 4.45 19.26 17.48
CA THR A 48 4.37 20.72 17.45
C THR A 48 3.61 21.16 16.20
N PRO A 49 2.67 22.12 16.30
CA PRO A 49 1.92 22.57 15.14
C PRO A 49 2.83 23.02 14.01
N GLN A 50 2.50 22.62 12.78
CA GLN A 50 3.22 23.02 11.56
C GLN A 50 4.67 22.52 11.45
N ILE A 51 5.10 21.62 12.35
CA ILE A 51 6.42 20.97 12.27
C ILE A 51 6.23 19.52 11.84
N VAL A 52 6.84 19.12 10.73
CA VAL A 52 6.79 17.75 10.22
C VAL A 52 7.30 16.78 11.29
N THR A 53 6.55 15.71 11.53
CA THR A 53 6.87 14.67 12.53
C THR A 53 6.65 13.30 11.89
N GLN A 54 7.58 12.38 12.12
CA GLN A 54 7.49 11.00 11.65
C GLN A 54 6.76 10.12 12.66
N VAL A 55 5.78 9.38 12.17
CA VAL A 55 5.00 8.42 12.97
C VAL A 55 4.61 7.21 12.12
N PRO A 56 4.30 6.05 12.74
CA PRO A 56 3.70 4.94 12.04
C PRO A 56 2.34 5.33 11.45
N LEU A 57 1.97 4.71 10.33
CA LEU A 57 0.75 5.01 9.60
C LEU A 57 -0.51 4.81 10.47
N TRP A 58 -0.57 3.80 11.32
CA TRP A 58 -1.69 3.63 12.27
C TRP A 58 -1.85 4.85 13.20
N LEU A 59 -0.73 5.44 13.66
CA LEU A 59 -0.75 6.61 14.54
C LEU A 59 -1.16 7.86 13.75
N ALA A 60 -0.64 8.02 12.53
CA ALA A 60 -1.04 9.09 11.62
C ALA A 60 -2.55 9.08 11.38
N ILE A 61 -3.13 7.92 11.06
CA ILE A 61 -4.58 7.76 10.83
C ILE A 61 -5.37 8.05 12.11
N ALA A 62 -4.93 7.54 13.27
CA ALA A 62 -5.59 7.77 14.55
C ALA A 62 -5.62 9.25 14.95
N LEU A 63 -4.52 9.98 14.72
CA LEU A 63 -4.44 11.43 14.94
C LEU A 63 -5.32 12.18 13.92
N ARG A 64 -5.25 11.82 12.65
CA ARG A 64 -6.06 12.44 11.59
C ARG A 64 -7.55 12.32 11.84
N ARG A 65 -8.06 11.15 12.23
CA ARG A 65 -9.48 10.91 12.56
C ARG A 65 -9.99 11.83 13.68
N ARG A 66 -9.09 12.39 14.49
CA ARG A 66 -9.39 13.35 15.56
C ARG A 66 -9.15 14.82 15.16
N GLY A 67 -8.84 15.09 13.89
CA GLY A 67 -8.51 16.43 13.38
C GLY A 67 -7.15 16.97 13.87
N LYS A 68 -6.25 16.09 14.32
CA LYS A 68 -5.03 16.46 15.05
C LYS A 68 -3.80 16.65 14.19
N CYS A 69 -3.83 16.23 12.94
CA CYS A 69 -2.75 16.40 11.97
C CYS A 69 -3.29 16.33 10.54
N SER A 70 -2.49 16.81 9.60
CA SER A 70 -2.60 16.49 8.18
C SER A 70 -1.54 15.44 7.84
N ILE A 71 -1.89 14.43 7.05
CA ILE A 71 -0.93 13.42 6.59
C ILE A 71 -0.23 13.95 5.35
N VAL A 72 1.09 13.83 5.29
CA VAL A 72 1.87 14.18 4.10
C VAL A 72 1.96 12.92 3.21
N PRO A 73 1.50 12.96 1.94
CA PRO A 73 1.66 11.83 1.05
C PRO A 73 3.13 11.44 0.89
N PRO A 74 3.46 10.14 0.83
CA PRO A 74 4.82 9.69 0.57
C PRO A 74 5.36 10.24 -0.75
N GLN A 75 6.68 10.48 -0.84
CA GLN A 75 7.29 11.09 -2.03
C GLN A 75 7.10 10.27 -3.32
N TRP A 76 6.99 8.95 -3.21
CA TRP A 76 6.71 8.07 -4.35
C TRP A 76 5.27 8.19 -4.84
N MET A 77 4.35 8.70 -4.02
CA MET A 77 2.92 8.82 -4.30
C MET A 77 2.59 10.15 -5.00
N SER A 78 3.34 10.47 -6.05
CA SER A 78 3.11 11.63 -6.93
C SER A 78 2.90 11.17 -8.36
N VAL A 79 2.17 11.97 -9.15
CA VAL A 79 1.90 11.65 -10.57
C VAL A 79 3.21 11.51 -11.34
N GLU A 80 4.17 12.41 -11.12
CA GLU A 80 5.46 12.41 -11.79
C GLU A 80 6.26 11.14 -11.47
N LYS A 81 6.31 10.75 -10.19
CA LYS A 81 7.07 9.57 -9.75
C LYS A 81 6.42 8.27 -10.18
N LEU A 82 5.11 8.15 -10.06
CA LEU A 82 4.40 6.95 -10.50
C LEU A 82 4.45 6.79 -12.03
N THR A 83 4.40 7.89 -12.79
CA THR A 83 4.56 7.83 -14.25
C THR A 83 5.96 7.32 -14.60
N GLN A 84 7.00 7.86 -13.96
CA GLN A 84 8.38 7.41 -14.15
C GLN A 84 8.52 5.90 -13.85
N VAL A 85 7.97 5.44 -12.72
CA VAL A 85 8.01 4.02 -12.35
C VAL A 85 7.29 3.15 -13.39
N LEU A 86 6.11 3.58 -13.85
CA LEU A 86 5.35 2.83 -14.84
C LEU A 86 6.07 2.72 -16.18
N GLU A 87 6.72 3.80 -16.64
CA GLU A 87 7.53 3.80 -17.86
C GLU A 87 8.73 2.85 -17.73
N GLU A 88 9.49 2.95 -16.64
CA GLU A 88 10.62 2.06 -16.36
C GLU A 88 10.20 0.57 -16.30
N GLU A 89 9.04 0.29 -15.71
CA GLU A 89 8.52 -1.08 -15.66
C GLU A 89 7.98 -1.58 -17.00
N ARG A 90 7.54 -0.71 -17.90
CA ARG A 90 7.16 -1.13 -19.25
C ARG A 90 8.37 -1.41 -20.12
N ASP A 91 9.46 -0.67 -19.91
CA ASP A 91 10.68 -0.76 -20.70
C ASP A 91 11.65 -1.86 -20.21
N SER A 92 11.54 -2.26 -18.94
CA SER A 92 12.35 -3.32 -18.32
C SER A 92 11.55 -4.58 -18.03
N GLN A 93 12.19 -5.75 -18.10
CA GLN A 93 11.63 -7.00 -17.56
C GLN A 93 11.65 -7.02 -16.03
N GLU A 94 12.56 -6.29 -15.40
CA GLU A 94 12.69 -6.23 -13.94
C GLU A 94 11.63 -5.27 -13.33
N MET A 95 11.25 -5.53 -12.08
CA MET A 95 10.35 -4.66 -11.32
C MET A 95 11.15 -3.54 -10.66
N SER A 96 10.60 -2.32 -10.61
CA SER A 96 11.31 -1.18 -10.04
C SER A 96 11.35 -1.24 -8.51
N GLU A 97 12.51 -0.95 -7.92
CA GLU A 97 12.69 -0.82 -6.46
C GLU A 97 12.24 0.56 -5.92
N HIS A 98 11.69 1.42 -6.77
CA HIS A 98 11.26 2.77 -6.38
C HIS A 98 9.96 2.81 -5.57
N LEU A 99 9.24 1.69 -5.47
CA LEU A 99 8.04 1.56 -4.64
C LEU A 99 8.34 0.71 -3.40
N PRO A 100 7.84 1.12 -2.22
CA PRO A 100 7.97 0.30 -1.01
C PRO A 100 7.22 -1.02 -1.15
N PHE A 101 7.58 -2.00 -0.33
CA PHE A 101 7.01 -3.35 -0.40
C PHE A 101 5.48 -3.35 -0.26
N HIS A 102 4.93 -2.54 0.67
CA HIS A 102 3.50 -2.42 0.95
C HIS A 102 2.82 -1.25 0.22
N TYR A 103 3.32 -0.83 -0.96
CA TYR A 103 2.80 0.36 -1.65
C TYR A 103 1.29 0.28 -1.94
N VAL A 104 0.73 -0.91 -2.18
CA VAL A 104 -0.71 -1.09 -2.45
C VAL A 104 -1.53 -0.82 -1.19
N GLU A 105 -1.16 -1.45 -0.07
CA GLU A 105 -1.86 -1.31 1.21
C GLU A 105 -1.73 0.11 1.76
N ILE A 106 -0.52 0.70 1.71
CA ILE A 106 -0.30 2.10 2.09
C ILE A 106 -1.19 3.03 1.25
N SER A 107 -1.21 2.83 -0.07
CA SER A 107 -2.04 3.65 -0.98
C SER A 107 -3.50 3.57 -0.61
N ARG A 108 -4.02 2.36 -0.34
CA ARG A 108 -5.41 2.17 0.05
C ARG A 108 -5.74 2.92 1.36
N LEU A 109 -4.94 2.71 2.41
CA LEU A 109 -5.13 3.39 3.70
C LEU A 109 -5.11 4.92 3.55
N LEU A 110 -4.22 5.45 2.71
CA LEU A 110 -4.13 6.87 2.43
C LEU A 110 -5.30 7.39 1.60
N PHE A 111 -5.84 6.63 0.64
CA PHE A 111 -7.05 7.05 -0.06
C PHE A 111 -8.30 7.01 0.84
N ASP A 112 -8.39 6.05 1.76
CA ASP A 112 -9.56 5.89 2.63
C ASP A 112 -9.60 6.95 3.73
N HIS A 113 -8.43 7.38 4.21
CA HIS A 113 -8.34 8.31 5.32
C HIS A 113 -7.83 9.67 4.94
N ALA A 114 -7.00 9.79 3.91
CA ALA A 114 -6.20 10.97 3.60
C ALA A 114 -6.29 11.49 2.16
N ARG A 115 -7.35 11.14 1.42
CA ARG A 115 -7.53 11.53 0.01
C ARG A 115 -7.36 13.02 -0.24
N ASP A 116 -7.86 13.87 0.64
CA ASP A 116 -7.80 15.33 0.52
C ASP A 116 -6.38 15.90 0.62
N ASN A 117 -5.40 15.12 1.07
CA ASN A 117 -4.00 15.53 1.06
C ASN A 117 -3.22 15.03 -0.16
N ILE A 118 -3.80 14.20 -1.02
CA ILE A 118 -3.14 13.66 -2.20
C ILE A 118 -3.47 14.55 -3.42
N PRO A 119 -2.48 15.28 -3.98
CA PRO A 119 -2.67 16.01 -5.23
C PRO A 119 -3.02 15.03 -6.36
N ASP A 120 -3.97 15.40 -7.22
CA ASP A 120 -4.41 14.60 -8.36
C ASP A 120 -4.75 13.13 -8.00
N ALA A 121 -5.40 12.93 -6.85
CA ALA A 121 -5.71 11.61 -6.28
C ALA A 121 -6.32 10.60 -7.26
N TYR A 122 -7.10 11.05 -8.25
CA TYR A 122 -7.63 10.18 -9.30
C TYR A 122 -6.52 9.62 -10.20
N MET A 123 -5.61 10.48 -10.67
CA MET A 123 -4.49 10.09 -11.53
C MET A 123 -3.50 9.21 -10.77
N VAL A 124 -3.19 9.58 -9.53
CA VAL A 124 -2.33 8.78 -8.63
C VAL A 124 -2.89 7.36 -8.48
N ARG A 125 -4.21 7.23 -8.24
CA ARG A 125 -4.87 5.92 -8.16
C ARG A 125 -4.74 5.12 -9.44
N SER A 126 -5.03 5.74 -10.59
CA SER A 126 -4.93 5.09 -11.90
C SER A 126 -3.52 4.57 -12.17
N LEU A 127 -2.49 5.35 -11.86
CA LEU A 127 -1.10 4.94 -12.07
C LEU A 127 -0.67 3.78 -11.16
N ILE A 128 -1.12 3.78 -9.89
CA ILE A 128 -0.84 2.66 -8.97
C ILE A 128 -1.50 1.37 -9.48
N GLU A 129 -2.73 1.46 -10.01
CA GLU A 129 -3.44 0.34 -10.62
C GLU A 129 -2.70 -0.17 -11.87
N ASP A 130 -2.28 0.73 -12.77
CA ASP A 130 -1.50 0.37 -13.96
C ASP A 130 -0.17 -0.32 -13.61
N ILE A 131 0.56 0.20 -12.61
CA ILE A 131 1.81 -0.43 -12.14
C ILE A 131 1.54 -1.82 -11.59
N ARG A 132 0.51 -1.97 -10.76
CA ARG A 132 0.14 -3.27 -10.20
C ARG A 132 -0.18 -4.29 -11.30
N ASP A 133 -0.89 -3.87 -12.34
CA ASP A 133 -1.29 -4.74 -13.45
C ASP A 133 -0.07 -5.12 -14.32
N VAL A 134 0.88 -4.21 -14.55
CA VAL A 134 2.17 -4.52 -15.20
C VAL A 134 2.97 -5.54 -14.38
N ARG A 135 3.08 -5.31 -13.07
CA ARG A 135 3.77 -6.22 -12.13
C ARG A 135 3.16 -7.62 -12.12
N PHE A 136 1.83 -7.69 -12.09
CA PHE A 136 1.09 -8.95 -12.17
C PHE A 136 1.41 -9.70 -13.45
N HIS A 137 1.39 -9.01 -14.60
CA HIS A 137 1.62 -9.64 -15.89
C HIS A 137 3.06 -10.17 -16.04
N LYS A 138 4.05 -9.46 -15.49
CA LYS A 138 5.44 -9.96 -15.41
C LYS A 138 5.53 -11.25 -14.61
N VAL A 139 4.93 -11.28 -13.42
CA VAL A 139 4.90 -12.48 -12.57
C VAL A 139 4.21 -13.65 -13.27
N GLU A 140 3.09 -13.40 -13.94
CA GLU A 140 2.37 -14.43 -14.71
C GLU A 140 3.23 -15.00 -15.84
N THR A 141 3.87 -14.13 -16.64
CA THR A 141 4.74 -14.53 -17.75
C THR A 141 5.97 -15.30 -17.26
N ASP A 142 6.60 -14.85 -16.18
CA ASP A 142 7.74 -15.53 -15.58
C ASP A 142 7.36 -16.96 -15.16
N LEU A 143 6.18 -17.14 -14.56
CA LEU A 143 5.68 -18.44 -14.11
C LEU A 143 5.40 -19.41 -15.27
N GLU A 144 4.88 -18.93 -16.40
CA GLU A 144 4.63 -19.75 -17.59
C GLU A 144 5.93 -20.33 -18.19
N GLY A 145 7.05 -19.63 -18.02
CA GLY A 145 8.38 -20.08 -18.48
C GLY A 145 8.99 -21.23 -17.67
N PHE A 146 8.52 -21.48 -16.45
CA PHE A 146 9.10 -22.50 -15.55
C PHE A 146 8.40 -23.86 -15.67
N ASN A 147 8.84 -24.69 -16.64
CA ASN A 147 8.41 -26.08 -16.73
C ASN A 147 9.32 -27.00 -15.88
N GLY A 148 9.07 -27.10 -14.56
CA GLY A 148 9.72 -28.11 -13.71
C GLY A 148 9.77 -27.80 -12.21
N PHE A 149 8.76 -28.26 -11.46
CA PHE A 149 8.67 -28.70 -10.04
C PHE A 149 9.62 -28.21 -8.91
N THR A 150 10.46 -27.21 -9.10
CA THR A 150 11.33 -26.62 -8.08
C THR A 150 11.33 -25.13 -8.33
N ILE A 151 10.35 -24.36 -7.86
CA ILE A 151 10.37 -23.76 -6.53
C ILE A 151 8.92 -23.47 -6.12
N ALA A 152 8.31 -24.39 -5.39
CA ALA A 152 7.09 -24.18 -4.62
C ALA A 152 7.30 -23.25 -3.39
N VAL A 153 8.39 -22.47 -3.34
CA VAL A 153 8.85 -21.76 -2.11
C VAL A 153 9.22 -20.28 -2.33
N LYS A 154 9.16 -19.75 -3.56
CA LYS A 154 9.30 -18.30 -3.82
C LYS A 154 8.01 -17.65 -4.36
N VAL A 155 7.12 -18.50 -4.89
CA VAL A 155 5.71 -18.19 -5.20
C VAL A 155 4.84 -18.16 -3.93
N ILE A 156 5.43 -18.15 -2.73
CA ILE A 156 4.74 -17.74 -1.50
C ILE A 156 4.21 -16.30 -1.64
N SER A 157 4.78 -15.51 -2.56
CA SER A 157 4.21 -14.25 -3.08
C SER A 157 3.06 -14.46 -4.08
N SER A 158 2.25 -15.51 -3.92
CA SER A 158 0.81 -15.48 -4.22
C SER A 158 0.06 -14.48 -3.30
N MET A 159 0.69 -13.33 -3.03
CA MET A 159 0.10 -12.13 -2.45
C MET A 159 -0.74 -11.37 -3.50
N PHE A 160 -0.56 -11.67 -4.79
CA PHE A 160 -1.00 -10.76 -5.86
C PHE A 160 -2.22 -11.23 -6.66
N LEU A 161 -2.36 -12.54 -6.94
CA LEU A 161 -3.19 -12.94 -8.08
C LEU A 161 -4.72 -12.90 -7.85
N ALA A 162 -5.24 -12.98 -6.61
CA ALA A 162 -6.68 -13.24 -6.44
C ALA A 162 -7.36 -12.69 -5.19
N VAL A 163 -6.66 -12.45 -4.07
CA VAL A 163 -7.34 -12.05 -2.82
C VAL A 163 -7.92 -10.62 -2.92
N GLN A 164 -7.30 -9.72 -3.69
CA GLN A 164 -7.83 -8.38 -4.00
C GLN A 164 -8.40 -8.22 -5.41
N TRP A 165 -8.34 -9.25 -6.30
CA TRP A 165 -9.22 -9.27 -7.49
C TRP A 165 -10.60 -8.90 -6.89
N PHE A 166 -11.04 -9.45 -5.73
CA PHE A 166 -12.39 -9.23 -5.14
C PHE A 166 -12.67 -8.41 -3.86
N VAL A 167 -11.81 -7.50 -3.39
CA VAL A 167 -12.40 -6.20 -2.96
C VAL A 167 -12.88 -5.43 -4.21
N LYS A 168 -12.45 -5.89 -5.42
CA LYS A 168 -12.96 -5.85 -6.84
C LYS A 168 -13.70 -4.70 -7.42
N VAL A 169 -14.70 -4.32 -6.70
CA VAL A 169 -15.78 -3.47 -7.11
C VAL A 169 -16.00 -3.03 -5.67
N TRP A 170 -15.57 -1.86 -5.24
CA TRP A 170 -16.10 -0.63 -5.84
C TRP A 170 -17.58 -0.83 -6.26
N ASN A 171 -18.29 -1.65 -5.48
CA ASN A 171 -19.68 -2.07 -5.47
C ASN A 171 -20.13 -1.38 -4.19
N VAL A 172 -20.57 -0.13 -4.19
CA VAL A 172 -21.49 0.47 -5.13
C VAL A 172 -21.27 1.99 -5.07
N ALA A 173 -20.92 2.62 -6.19
CA ALA A 173 -21.26 4.04 -6.37
C ALA A 173 -22.79 4.16 -6.37
N PRO A 174 -23.34 5.10 -5.59
CA PRO A 174 -23.72 6.32 -6.28
C PRO A 174 -23.16 7.55 -5.58
N MET A 175 -22.70 8.48 -6.43
CA MET A 175 -22.56 9.93 -6.24
C MET A 175 -22.21 10.44 -4.84
#